data_AF-A0A378FUV8-F1
#
_entry.id   AF-A0A378FUV8-F1
#
_cell.length_a   1.000
_cell.length_b   1.000
_cell.length_c   1.000
_cell.angle_alpha   90.00
_cell.angle_beta   90.00
_cell.angle_gamma   90.00
#
_symmetry.space_group_name_H-M   'P 1'
#
loop_
_entity.id
_entity.type
_entity.pdbx_description
1 polymer ?
#
loop_
_entity_poly.entity_id
_entity_poly.type
_entity_poly.pdbx_seq_one_letter_code
_entity_poly.pdbx_strand_id
1 'polypeptide(L)'
;MTPETLSRGPLNPARILVIKLRHHGDMLLITPLIHALKQQYPAASVDVLLYEETRDMLAANPDIHHIYGLDRRWKSREKGIS
;
A
#
# COMPACT_ATOMS: atom_id res chain seq x y z
N MET A 1 -16.21 -25.11 -22.94
CA MET A 1 -15.93 -24.67 -21.56
C MET A 1 -15.37 -23.26 -21.64
N THR A 2 -16.22 -22.24 -21.57
CA THR A 2 -15.79 -20.83 -21.48
C THR A 2 -15.39 -20.55 -20.03
N PRO A 3 -14.24 -19.92 -19.76
CA PRO A 3 -13.96 -19.45 -18.42
C PRO A 3 -15.01 -18.38 -18.10
N GLU A 4 -15.75 -18.58 -17.01
CA GLU A 4 -16.63 -17.56 -16.48
C GLU A 4 -15.79 -16.35 -16.08
N THR A 5 -15.70 -15.37 -16.97
CA THR A 5 -15.20 -14.05 -16.63
C THR A 5 -16.16 -13.52 -15.58
N LEU A 6 -15.78 -13.64 -14.30
CA LEU A 6 -16.48 -13.03 -13.18
C LEU A 6 -16.66 -11.55 -13.50
N SER A 7 -17.83 -11.18 -14.02
CA SER A 7 -18.24 -9.79 -14.17
C SER A 7 -18.48 -9.27 -12.76
N ARG A 8 -17.38 -8.92 -12.09
CA ARG A 8 -17.44 -8.18 -10.84
C ARG A 8 -18.00 -6.83 -11.23
N GLY A 9 -19.21 -6.53 -10.78
CA GLY A 9 -19.75 -5.17 -10.81
C GLY A 9 -18.76 -4.16 -10.23
N PRO A 10 -19.05 -2.84 -10.33
CA PRO A 10 -18.11 -1.81 -9.91
C PRO A 10 -17.53 -2.13 -8.52
N LEU A 11 -16.21 -2.21 -8.44
CA LEU A 11 -15.51 -2.49 -7.19
C LEU A 11 -15.80 -1.36 -6.22
N ASN A 12 -16.39 -1.68 -5.06
CA ASN A 12 -16.53 -0.74 -3.95
C ASN A 12 -15.78 -1.30 -2.74
N PRO A 13 -14.43 -1.21 -2.73
CA PRO A 13 -13.63 -1.77 -1.66
C PRO A 13 -13.86 -0.99 -0.36
N ALA A 14 -14.10 -1.71 0.73
CA ALA A 14 -14.12 -1.09 2.06
C ALA A 14 -12.69 -0.74 2.54
N ARG A 15 -11.67 -1.49 2.09
CA ARG A 15 -10.28 -1.29 2.48
C ARG A 15 -9.34 -1.58 1.32
N ILE A 16 -8.29 -0.77 1.22
CA ILE A 16 -7.24 -0.84 0.20
C ILE A 16 -5.89 -0.83 0.93
N LEU A 17 -4.99 -1.74 0.55
CA LEU A 17 -3.62 -1.78 1.06
C LEU A 17 -2.65 -1.46 -0.07
N VAL A 18 -1.91 -0.37 0.07
CA VAL A 18 -0.84 0.03 -0.85
C VAL A 18 0.48 -0.52 -0.33
N ILE A 19 1.18 -1.33 -1.12
CA ILE A 19 2.46 -1.94 -0.72
C ILE A 19 3.60 -1.30 -1.51
N LYS A 20 4.56 -0.70 -0.81
CA LYS A 20 5.78 -0.14 -1.40
C LYS A 20 7.05 -0.65 -0.72
N LEU A 21 7.78 -1.51 -1.44
CA LEU A 21 8.99 -2.16 -0.92
C LEU A 21 10.26 -1.93 -1.78
N ARG A 22 10.27 -0.91 -2.65
CA ARG A 22 11.40 -0.60 -3.55
C ARG A 22 11.65 0.91 -3.71
N HIS A 23 12.94 1.26 -3.91
CA HIS A 23 13.56 2.55 -4.28
C HIS A 23 13.05 3.83 -3.58
N HIS A 24 13.96 4.60 -2.95
CA HIS A 24 13.63 5.88 -2.31
C HIS A 24 12.98 6.91 -3.27
N GLY A 25 13.29 6.84 -4.58
CA GLY A 25 12.76 7.76 -5.60
C GLY A 25 11.26 7.64 -5.86
N ASP A 26 10.63 6.54 -5.45
CA ASP A 26 9.21 6.28 -5.71
C ASP A 26 8.27 6.81 -4.61
N MET A 27 8.82 7.36 -3.52
CA MET A 27 8.00 7.94 -2.45
C MET A 27 7.20 9.16 -2.89
N LEU A 28 7.72 9.92 -3.87
CA LEU A 28 7.04 11.07 -4.46
C LEU A 28 5.69 10.72 -5.10
N LEU A 29 5.52 9.47 -5.57
CA LEU A 29 4.31 9.04 -6.26
C LEU A 29 3.28 8.37 -5.35
N ILE A 30 3.62 8.06 -4.09
CA ILE A 30 2.66 7.45 -3.17
C ILE A 30 1.59 8.43 -2.73
N THR A 31 1.96 9.66 -2.40
CA THR A 31 0.98 10.68 -1.98
C THR A 31 -0.09 10.94 -3.05
N PRO A 32 0.23 11.22 -4.34
CA PRO A 32 -0.79 11.40 -5.36
C PRO A 32 -1.59 10.11 -5.65
N LEU A 33 -0.97 8.93 -5.53
CA LEU A 33 -1.69 7.65 -5.66
C LEU A 33 -2.76 7.49 -4.57
N ILE A 34 -2.39 7.72 -3.31
CA ILE A 34 -3.31 7.61 -2.17
C ILE A 34 -4.45 8.61 -2.32
N HIS A 35 -4.14 9.84 -2.72
CA HIS A 35 -5.15 10.86 -2.97
C HIS A 35 -6.14 10.43 -4.06
N ALA A 36 -5.64 9.92 -5.19
CA ALA A 36 -6.49 9.43 -6.27
C ALA A 36 -7.39 8.25 -5.82
N LEU A 37 -6.85 7.32 -5.03
CA LEU A 37 -7.64 6.23 -4.44
C LEU A 37 -8.73 6.76 -3.52
N LYS A 38 -8.46 7.80 -2.73
CA LYS A 38 -9.45 8.39 -1.82
C LYS A 38 -10.53 9.17 -2.55
N GLN A 39 -10.18 9.85 -3.65
CA GLN A 39 -11.15 10.51 -4.54
C GLN A 39 -12.07 9.49 -5.22
N GLN A 40 -11.50 8.37 -5.70
CA GLN A 40 -12.26 7.32 -6.38
C GLN A 40 -13.08 6.48 -5.40
N TYR A 41 -12.59 6.28 -4.18
CA TYR A 41 -13.23 5.49 -3.13
C TYR A 41 -13.29 6.25 -1.79
N PRO A 42 -14.14 7.28 -1.66
CA PRO A 42 -14.18 8.14 -0.47
C PRO A 42 -14.49 7.38 0.82
N ALA A 43 -15.27 6.30 0.75
CA ALA A 43 -15.61 5.47 1.89
C ALA A 43 -14.54 4.43 2.26
N ALA A 44 -13.55 4.18 1.39
CA ALA A 44 -12.54 3.17 1.64
C ALA A 44 -11.49 3.66 2.65
N SER A 45 -11.04 2.78 3.54
CA SER A 45 -9.81 2.99 4.31
C SER A 45 -8.61 2.64 3.44
N VAL A 46 -7.61 3.53 3.38
CA VAL A 46 -6.36 3.30 2.65
C VAL A 46 -5.24 3.10 3.65
N ASP A 47 -4.70 1.87 3.71
CA ASP A 47 -3.54 1.53 4.51
C ASP A 47 -2.29 1.45 3.64
N VAL A 48 -1.11 1.67 4.22
CA VAL A 48 0.17 1.61 3.52
C VAL A 48 1.13 0.66 4.22
N LEU A 49 1.80 -0.20 3.46
CA LEU A 49 2.92 -1.04 3.92
C LEU A 49 4.21 -0.57 3.24
N LEU A 50 5.21 -0.20 4.05
CA LEU A 50 6.48 0.37 3.61
C LEU A 50 7.64 -0.02 4.53
N TYR A 51 8.89 0.34 4.21
CA TYR A 51 10.01 0.18 5.14
C TYR A 51 9.96 1.26 6.22
N GLU A 52 10.24 0.88 7.48
CA GLU A 52 10.18 1.79 8.64
C GLU A 52 10.97 3.09 8.42
N GLU A 53 12.14 3.00 7.78
CA GLU A 53 13.02 4.14 7.44
C GLU A 53 12.35 5.25 6.59
N THR A 54 11.21 4.92 5.96
CA THR A 54 10.48 5.82 5.06
C THR A 54 9.10 6.20 5.59
N ARG A 55 8.73 5.74 6.80
CA ARG A 55 7.41 5.98 7.42
C ARG A 55 7.08 7.47 7.53
N ASP A 56 8.04 8.25 8.02
CA ASP A 56 7.83 9.67 8.34
C ASP A 56 7.49 10.51 7.10
N MET A 57 7.89 10.05 5.91
CA MET A 57 7.59 10.72 4.64
C MET A 57 6.09 10.75 4.33
N LEU A 58 5.31 9.82 4.90
CA LEU A 58 3.87 9.69 4.67
C LEU A 58 3.04 9.90 5.93
N ALA A 59 3.66 10.04 7.10
CA ALA A 59 2.97 10.15 8.38
C ALA A 59 2.01 11.36 8.47
N ALA A 60 2.27 12.43 7.69
CA ALA A 60 1.45 13.62 7.64
C ALA A 60 0.31 13.58 6.59
N ASN A 61 0.16 12.48 5.83
CA ASN A 61 -0.87 12.39 4.79
C ASN A 61 -2.24 12.05 5.42
N PRO A 62 -3.23 12.96 5.38
CA PRO A 62 -4.54 12.74 6.01
C PRO A 62 -5.40 11.68 5.30
N ASP A 63 -5.08 11.32 4.06
CA ASP A 63 -5.80 10.31 3.31
C ASP A 63 -5.40 8.87 3.73
N ILE A 64 -4.37 8.73 4.57
CA ILE A 64 -3.90 7.45 5.10
C ILE A 64 -4.62 7.13 6.41
N HIS A 65 -5.19 5.93 6.47
CA HIS A 65 -5.78 5.39 7.68
C HIS A 65 -4.72 4.78 8.62
N HIS A 66 -3.81 3.95 8.09
CA HIS A 66 -2.75 3.33 8.89
C HIS A 66 -1.48 3.07 8.08
N ILE A 67 -0.31 3.12 8.74
CA ILE A 67 1.00 2.78 8.16
C ILE A 67 1.60 1.59 8.89
N TYR A 68 1.84 0.51 8.14
CA TYR A 68 2.60 -0.65 8.54
C TYR A 68 4.07 -0.46 8.10
N GLY A 69 4.97 -0.48 9.07
CA GLY A 69 6.40 -0.37 8.82
C GLY A 69 7.09 -1.73 8.93
N LEU A 70 7.95 -2.00 7.96
CA LEU A 70 8.73 -3.23 7.84
C LEU A 70 10.19 -2.94 8.13
N ASP A 71 10.77 -3.58 9.14
CA ASP A 71 12.20 -3.45 9.43
C ASP A 71 12.99 -4.21 8.35
N ARG A 72 13.79 -3.52 7.54
CA ARG A 72 14.61 -4.08 6.46
C ARG A 72 15.48 -5.28 6.89
N ARG A 73 15.83 -5.37 8.18
CA ARG A 73 16.57 -6.49 8.78
C ARG A 73 15.80 -7.81 8.77
N TRP A 74 14.47 -7.79 8.64
CA TRP A 74 13.65 -9.00 8.57
C TRP A 74 14.05 -9.90 7.39
N LYS A 75 14.36 -9.33 6.22
CA LYS A 75 14.83 -10.08 5.04
C LYS A 75 16.17 -10.78 5.24
N SER A 76 17.00 -10.30 6.17
CA SER A 76 18.31 -10.90 6.42
C SER A 76 18.23 -12.17 7.27
N ARG A 77 17.14 -12.37 8.03
CA ARG A 77 16.97 -13.54 8.90
C ARG A 77 16.56 -14.80 8.13
N GLU A 78 15.90 -14.67 6.98
CA GLU A 78 15.53 -15.81 6.13
C GLU A 78 16.73 -16.43 5.39
N LYS A 79 17.85 -15.69 5.26
CA LYS A 79 19.08 -16.21 4.61
C LYS A 79 20.03 -16.94 5.54
N GLY A 80 19.69 -17.07 6.83
CA GLY A 80 20.53 -17.72 7.84
C GLY A 80 20.15 -19.17 8.16
N ILE A 81 19.22 -19.76 7.40
CA ILE A 81 18.87 -21.18 7.50
C ILE A 81 19.26 -21.85 6.17
N SER A 82 20.55 -22.15 6.04
CA SER A 82 21.07 -23.17 5.13
C SER A 82 22.31 -23.80 5.75
#